data_AF-A0A2S5DBK6-F1
#
_entry.id   AF-A0A2S5DBK6-F1
#
_cell.length_a   1.000
_cell.length_b   1.000
_cell.length_c   1.000
_cell.angle_alpha   90.00
_cell.angle_beta   90.00
_cell.angle_gamma   90.00
#
_symmetry.space_group_name_H-M   'P 1'
#
loop_
_entity.id
_entity.type
_entity.pdbx_description
1 polymer ?
#
loop_
_entity_poly.entity_id
_entity_poly.type
_entity_poly.pdbx_seq_one_letter_code
_entity_poly.pdbx_strand_id
1 'polypeptide(L)'
;VLIYALATGLAQGVVKVIQQKVEVSVISEPPPPPPPPPKIEKVVPQAAPPKPEAYVPPVVNPPPMVQSQNAIQSVTSDPKPQPAPTPAPVAEAPKGPVSAKANCSHLENPEYPAKAQEDEIQGVVNVVFSVGGNGKYSGDASFSFGGDIPPRYRSAFKAAITSALQGYACQANSQLKQEFGFKMDSGS
;
A
#
# COMPACT_ATOMS: atom_id res chain seq x y z
N VAL A 1 -9.76 29.21 -55.69
CA VAL A 1 -9.90 27.85 -55.13
C VAL A 1 -8.53 27.38 -54.61
N LEU A 2 -8.03 27.99 -53.53
CA LEU A 2 -6.81 27.54 -52.83
C LEU A 2 -7.01 27.44 -51.30
N ILE A 3 -8.14 27.91 -50.77
CA ILE A 3 -8.38 27.99 -49.32
C ILE A 3 -8.92 26.65 -48.76
N TYR A 4 -9.48 25.78 -49.60
CA TYR A 4 -10.03 24.50 -49.17
C TYR A 4 -9.01 23.35 -49.08
N ALA A 5 -7.82 23.52 -49.65
CA ALA A 5 -6.77 22.49 -49.65
C ALA A 5 -5.93 22.44 -48.35
N LEU A 6 -6.00 23.48 -47.50
CA LEU A 6 -5.29 23.52 -46.22
C LEU A 6 -6.07 22.85 -45.08
N ALA A 7 -7.39 22.69 -45.21
CA ALA A 7 -8.24 22.18 -44.15
C ALA A 7 -8.22 20.65 -44.01
N THR A 8 -7.78 19.91 -45.03
CA THR A 8 -7.84 18.43 -45.02
C THR A 8 -6.48 17.74 -45.16
N GLY A 9 -5.40 18.48 -45.43
CA GLY A 9 -4.11 17.91 -45.81
C GLY A 9 -3.01 17.79 -44.74
N LEU A 10 -3.13 18.44 -43.57
CA LEU A 10 -2.01 18.57 -42.60
C LEU A 10 -2.22 17.85 -41.26
N ALA A 11 -3.39 17.26 -41.02
CA ALA A 11 -3.77 16.82 -39.67
C ALA A 11 -3.44 15.35 -39.33
N GLN A 12 -2.91 14.54 -40.24
CA GLN A 12 -2.71 13.10 -39.98
C GLN A 12 -1.24 12.64 -39.85
N GLY A 13 -0.27 13.55 -39.91
CA GLY A 13 1.15 13.19 -39.92
C GLY A 13 1.91 13.30 -38.59
N VAL A 14 1.41 14.07 -37.61
CA VAL A 14 2.27 14.55 -36.49
C VAL A 14 2.08 13.79 -35.17
N VAL A 15 1.07 12.92 -35.06
CA VAL A 15 0.76 12.22 -33.79
C VAL A 15 1.59 10.94 -33.60
N LYS A 16 2.47 10.60 -34.56
CA LYS A 16 3.22 9.33 -34.56
C LYS A 16 4.74 9.47 -34.39
N VAL A 17 5.22 10.55 -33.79
CA VAL A 17 6.66 10.76 -33.49
C VAL A 17 6.87 11.45 -32.13
N ILE A 18 6.27 10.94 -31.06
CA ILE A 18 6.81 11.13 -29.68
C ILE A 18 6.99 9.76 -29.01
N GLN A 19 7.30 8.74 -29.82
CA GLN A 19 7.87 7.48 -29.38
C GLN A 19 9.30 7.39 -29.90
N GLN A 20 10.19 8.25 -29.42
CA GLN A 20 11.64 8.05 -29.50
C GLN A 20 12.30 9.07 -28.56
N LYS A 21 12.73 8.67 -27.36
CA LYS A 21 14.11 8.23 -27.10
C LYS A 21 14.90 9.33 -26.36
N VAL A 22 15.21 9.04 -25.08
CA VAL A 22 16.54 9.18 -24.44
C VAL A 22 16.82 10.61 -23.94
N GLU A 23 17.29 10.87 -22.70
CA GLU A 23 18.31 10.25 -21.84
C GLU A 23 17.87 10.39 -20.37
N VAL A 24 17.75 9.33 -19.57
CA VAL A 24 18.86 8.86 -18.70
C VAL A 24 19.81 10.00 -18.27
N SER A 25 19.33 10.85 -17.39
CA SER A 25 20.14 11.37 -16.28
C SER A 25 19.40 10.91 -15.02
N VAL A 26 19.61 9.72 -14.46
CA VAL A 26 20.84 9.31 -13.75
C VAL A 26 21.64 10.51 -13.25
N ILE A 27 20.97 11.38 -12.46
CA ILE A 27 21.62 11.81 -11.23
C ILE A 27 21.42 10.64 -10.26
N SER A 28 22.40 9.74 -10.31
CA SER A 28 22.69 8.85 -9.19
C SER A 28 23.19 9.77 -8.09
N GLU A 29 22.29 10.29 -7.26
CA GLU A 29 22.71 10.86 -5.99
C GLU A 29 23.32 9.69 -5.18
N PRO A 30 24.59 9.77 -4.79
CA PRO A 30 25.17 8.71 -3.97
C PRO A 30 24.32 8.61 -2.70
N PRO A 31 23.94 7.38 -2.28
CA PRO A 31 23.15 7.22 -1.07
C PRO A 31 23.87 7.92 0.08
N PRO A 32 23.12 8.58 0.99
CA PRO A 32 23.71 9.24 2.14
C PRO A 32 24.62 8.25 2.87
N PRO A 33 25.79 8.69 3.36
CA PRO A 33 26.69 7.82 4.10
C PRO A 33 25.90 7.18 5.25
N PRO A 34 26.05 5.86 5.48
CA PRO A 34 25.32 5.18 6.52
C PRO A 34 25.59 5.86 7.87
N PRO A 35 24.58 5.96 8.74
CA PRO A 35 24.76 6.56 10.05
C PRO A 35 25.89 5.84 10.80
N PRO A 36 26.72 6.59 11.57
CA PRO A 36 27.79 5.98 12.33
C PRO A 36 27.20 4.91 13.25
N PRO A 37 27.82 3.71 13.31
CA PRO A 37 27.31 2.64 14.13
C PRO A 37 27.22 3.12 15.59
N PRO A 38 26.13 2.79 16.30
CA PRO A 38 26.04 3.08 17.72
C PRO A 38 27.26 2.46 18.42
N LYS A 39 27.91 3.25 19.28
CA LYS A 39 28.97 2.74 20.13
C LYS A 39 28.33 1.65 20.98
N ILE A 40 28.63 0.40 20.63
CA ILE A 40 28.34 -0.74 21.49
C ILE A 40 29.25 -0.52 22.70
N GLU A 41 28.70 0.12 23.72
CA GLU A 41 29.22 -0.01 25.08
C GLU A 41 29.37 -1.52 25.27
N LYS A 42 30.61 -1.99 25.40
CA LYS A 42 30.89 -3.39 25.64
C LYS A 42 30.17 -3.76 26.94
N VAL A 43 28.98 -4.31 26.80
CA VAL A 43 28.35 -5.06 27.88
C VAL A 43 29.25 -6.28 28.02
N VAL A 44 30.23 -6.16 28.91
CA VAL A 44 31.05 -7.25 29.39
C VAL A 44 30.09 -8.42 29.67
N PRO A 45 30.23 -9.56 28.99
CA PRO A 45 29.37 -10.70 29.26
C PRO A 45 29.54 -11.04 30.75
N GLN A 46 28.46 -10.87 31.51
CA GLN A 46 28.42 -11.40 32.87
C GLN A 46 28.58 -12.91 32.73
N ALA A 47 29.65 -13.45 33.32
CA ALA A 47 29.92 -14.87 33.31
C ALA A 47 28.68 -15.62 33.82
N ALA A 48 28.11 -16.49 33.00
CA ALA A 48 27.05 -17.36 33.44
C ALA A 48 27.58 -18.22 34.61
N PRO A 49 26.81 -18.39 35.70
CA PRO A 49 27.20 -19.26 36.79
C PRO A 49 27.35 -20.70 36.27
N PRO A 50 28.32 -21.48 36.78
CA PRO A 50 28.52 -22.84 36.33
C PRO A 50 27.25 -23.67 36.59
N LYS A 51 26.83 -24.42 35.57
CA LYS A 51 25.66 -25.29 35.65
C LYS A 51 25.91 -26.36 36.73
N PRO A 52 24.97 -26.58 37.66
CA PRO A 52 25.12 -27.64 38.65
C PRO A 52 25.24 -28.99 37.95
N GLU A 53 26.26 -29.77 38.34
CA GLU A 53 26.45 -31.11 37.81
C GLU A 53 25.26 -31.99 38.18
N ALA A 54 24.75 -32.71 37.18
CA ALA A 54 23.64 -33.62 37.37
C ALA A 54 24.07 -34.77 38.28
N TYR A 55 23.40 -34.89 39.43
CA TYR A 55 23.54 -36.01 40.34
C TYR A 55 23.23 -37.32 39.60
N VAL A 56 24.21 -38.22 39.50
CA VAL A 56 24.06 -39.53 38.86
C VAL A 56 23.41 -40.48 39.87
N PRO A 57 22.18 -40.99 39.62
CA PRO A 57 21.59 -41.99 40.49
C PRO A 57 22.37 -43.32 40.38
N PRO A 58 22.56 -44.06 41.49
CA PRO A 58 23.31 -45.31 41.48
C PRO A 58 22.60 -46.39 40.65
N VAL A 59 23.40 -47.11 39.86
CA VAL A 59 22.97 -48.25 39.04
C VAL A 59 22.44 -49.36 39.95
N VAL A 60 21.15 -49.67 39.81
CA VAL A 60 20.56 -50.90 40.33
C VAL A 60 20.71 -51.97 39.26
N ASN A 61 21.49 -53.01 39.55
CA ASN A 61 21.56 -54.22 38.73
C ASN A 61 20.31 -55.09 38.96
N PRO A 62 19.44 -55.32 37.96
CA PRO A 62 18.40 -56.34 38.08
C PRO A 62 18.97 -57.76 37.88
N PRO A 63 18.45 -58.77 38.61
CA PRO A 63 18.88 -60.16 38.47
C PRO A 63 18.44 -60.77 37.13
N PRO A 64 19.10 -61.83 36.65
CA PRO A 64 18.88 -62.34 35.30
C PRO A 64 17.75 -63.38 35.22
N MET A 65 17.20 -63.46 34.00
CA MET A 65 16.48 -64.57 33.38
C MET A 65 14.98 -64.70 33.71
N VAL A 66 14.11 -64.70 32.68
CA VAL A 66 13.79 -65.88 31.85
C VAL A 66 13.04 -65.50 30.58
N GLN A 67 13.41 -66.14 29.47
CA GLN A 67 12.71 -66.07 28.17
C GLN A 67 11.30 -66.66 28.26
N SER A 68 10.33 -65.93 27.75
CA SER A 68 9.05 -66.48 27.29
C SER A 68 8.80 -65.98 25.87
N GLN A 69 8.69 -66.93 24.95
CA GLN A 69 8.37 -66.71 23.55
C GLN A 69 6.89 -66.34 23.42
N ASN A 70 6.60 -65.14 22.90
CA ASN A 70 5.28 -64.83 22.38
C ASN A 70 5.41 -64.08 21.05
N ALA A 71 4.63 -64.57 20.08
CA ALA A 71 4.74 -64.32 18.66
C ALA A 71 4.63 -62.84 18.27
N ILE A 72 5.44 -62.43 17.29
CA ILE A 72 5.27 -61.18 16.56
C ILE A 72 3.97 -61.31 15.74
N GLN A 73 2.90 -60.67 16.18
CA GLN A 73 1.80 -60.32 15.28
C GLN A 73 2.12 -58.96 14.68
N SER A 74 2.52 -58.96 13.41
CA SER A 74 2.62 -57.77 12.59
C SER A 74 1.21 -57.22 12.35
N VAL A 75 0.81 -56.21 13.11
CA VAL A 75 -0.37 -55.40 12.79
C VAL A 75 0.05 -54.31 11.80
N THR A 76 -0.21 -54.57 10.51
CA THR A 76 -0.28 -53.51 9.49
C THR A 76 -1.38 -52.55 9.92
N SER A 77 -0.99 -51.35 10.36
CA SER A 77 -1.91 -50.24 10.50
C SER A 77 -2.10 -49.64 9.10
N ASP A 78 -3.24 -49.92 8.49
CA ASP A 78 -3.68 -49.28 7.25
C ASP A 78 -3.72 -47.76 7.45
N PRO A 79 -3.01 -46.95 6.63
CA PRO A 79 -3.09 -45.50 6.74
C PRO A 79 -4.51 -45.07 6.35
N LYS A 80 -5.33 -44.68 7.33
CA LYS A 80 -6.61 -44.02 7.05
C LYS A 80 -6.38 -42.88 6.05
N PRO A 81 -7.15 -42.78 4.96
CA PRO A 81 -7.08 -41.65 4.04
C PRO A 81 -7.27 -40.35 4.83
N GLN A 82 -6.23 -39.52 4.88
CA GLN A 82 -6.32 -38.20 5.47
C GLN A 82 -7.29 -37.37 4.62
N PRO A 83 -8.32 -36.73 5.21
CA PRO A 83 -9.22 -35.87 4.47
C PRO A 83 -8.42 -34.82 3.71
N ALA A 84 -8.74 -34.62 2.43
CA ALA A 84 -8.12 -33.58 1.63
C ALA A 84 -8.26 -32.22 2.35
N PRO A 85 -7.20 -31.40 2.39
CA PRO A 85 -7.29 -30.08 3.00
C PRO A 85 -8.40 -29.29 2.33
N THR A 86 -9.34 -28.77 3.13
CA THR A 86 -10.37 -27.85 2.65
C THR A 86 -9.67 -26.67 1.96
N PRO A 87 -10.08 -26.27 0.75
CA PRO A 87 -9.55 -25.07 0.12
C PRO A 87 -9.71 -23.90 1.07
N ALA A 88 -8.61 -23.25 1.43
CA ALA A 88 -8.67 -22.00 2.18
C ALA A 88 -9.52 -20.99 1.38
N PRO A 89 -10.39 -20.21 2.03
CA PRO A 89 -11.14 -19.17 1.36
C PRO A 89 -10.13 -18.25 0.66
N VAL A 90 -10.27 -18.13 -0.66
CA VAL A 90 -9.48 -17.22 -1.48
C VAL A 90 -9.73 -15.82 -0.92
N ALA A 91 -8.72 -15.24 -0.27
CA ALA A 91 -8.78 -13.86 0.16
C ALA A 91 -9.03 -13.02 -1.09
N GLU A 92 -10.19 -12.35 -1.15
CA GLU A 92 -10.50 -11.41 -2.23
C GLU A 92 -9.33 -10.43 -2.34
N ALA A 93 -8.73 -10.37 -3.54
CA ALA A 93 -7.70 -9.38 -3.82
C ALA A 93 -8.24 -8.00 -3.43
N PRO A 94 -7.43 -7.14 -2.78
CA PRO A 94 -7.87 -5.84 -2.33
C PRO A 94 -8.49 -5.10 -3.51
N LYS A 95 -9.81 -4.84 -3.43
CA LYS A 95 -10.54 -4.10 -4.45
C LYS A 95 -9.83 -2.76 -4.59
N GLY A 96 -9.24 -2.51 -5.76
CA GLY A 96 -8.57 -1.25 -6.06
C GLY A 96 -9.52 -0.06 -5.80
N PRO A 97 -8.99 1.15 -5.66
CA PRO A 97 -9.79 2.29 -5.25
C PRO A 97 -10.92 2.53 -6.24
N VAL A 98 -12.16 2.48 -5.75
CA VAL A 98 -13.37 2.65 -6.57
C VAL A 98 -13.78 4.13 -6.63
N SER A 99 -14.53 4.55 -7.64
CA SER A 99 -14.88 5.96 -7.80
C SER A 99 -15.73 6.47 -6.63
N ALA A 100 -15.28 7.53 -5.93
CA ALA A 100 -16.01 8.12 -4.80
C ALA A 100 -17.42 8.59 -5.20
N LYS A 101 -17.56 9.15 -6.40
CA LYS A 101 -18.81 9.69 -6.94
C LYS A 101 -19.93 8.65 -7.08
N ALA A 102 -19.60 7.37 -7.18
CA ALA A 102 -20.57 6.27 -7.29
C ALA A 102 -20.82 5.55 -5.95
N ASN A 103 -19.96 5.76 -4.95
CA ASN A 103 -19.95 4.99 -3.69
C ASN A 103 -20.18 5.88 -2.45
N CYS A 104 -20.26 7.20 -2.64
CA CYS A 104 -20.62 8.16 -1.61
C CYS A 104 -22.08 8.59 -1.77
N SER A 105 -22.83 8.55 -0.67
CA SER A 105 -24.21 9.07 -0.60
C SER A 105 -24.22 10.58 -0.45
N HIS A 106 -23.19 11.14 0.19
CA HIS A 106 -22.99 12.58 0.36
C HIS A 106 -21.58 12.96 -0.09
N LEU A 107 -21.48 13.81 -1.10
CA LEU A 107 -20.24 14.43 -1.55
C LEU A 107 -20.37 15.94 -1.41
N GLU A 108 -19.49 16.53 -0.60
CA GLU A 108 -19.32 17.98 -0.52
C GLU A 108 -18.25 18.40 -1.54
N ASN A 109 -18.51 19.40 -2.38
CA ASN A 109 -17.42 19.94 -3.21
C ASN A 109 -16.43 20.70 -2.32
N PRO A 110 -15.11 20.43 -2.39
CA PRO A 110 -14.14 21.13 -1.58
C PRO A 110 -14.07 22.60 -1.97
N GLU A 111 -13.94 23.44 -0.96
CA GLU A 111 -13.78 24.88 -1.14
C GLU A 111 -12.48 25.18 -1.88
N TYR A 112 -12.54 26.08 -2.85
CA TYR A 112 -11.36 26.53 -3.56
C TYR A 112 -10.50 27.36 -2.58
N PRO A 113 -9.21 27.04 -2.35
CA PRO A 113 -8.38 27.83 -1.43
C PRO A 113 -8.21 29.27 -1.92
N ALA A 114 -8.60 30.26 -1.11
CA ALA A 114 -8.57 31.69 -1.48
C ALA A 114 -7.24 32.14 -2.09
N LYS A 115 -6.10 31.72 -1.53
CA LYS A 115 -4.76 32.07 -2.06
C LYS A 115 -4.51 31.53 -3.47
N ALA A 116 -4.94 30.30 -3.75
CA ALA A 116 -4.79 29.73 -5.08
C ALA A 116 -5.80 30.35 -6.07
N GLN A 117 -6.94 30.86 -5.56
CA GLN A 117 -7.93 31.57 -6.36
C GLN A 117 -7.43 32.96 -6.75
N GLU A 118 -6.81 33.68 -5.80
CA GLU A 118 -6.17 34.98 -6.02
C GLU A 118 -5.03 34.88 -7.05
N ASP A 119 -4.23 33.82 -6.97
CA ASP A 119 -3.08 33.59 -7.86
C ASP A 119 -3.44 32.82 -9.15
N GLU A 120 -4.74 32.67 -9.44
CA GLU A 120 -5.27 32.02 -10.65
C GLU A 120 -4.71 30.62 -10.95
N ILE A 121 -4.44 29.84 -9.92
CA ILE A 121 -3.86 28.51 -10.07
C ILE A 121 -4.89 27.56 -10.69
N GLN A 122 -4.46 26.71 -11.61
CA GLN A 122 -5.32 25.70 -12.20
C GLN A 122 -4.64 24.34 -12.09
N GLY A 123 -5.43 23.29 -12.03
CA GLY A 123 -4.89 21.94 -12.10
C GLY A 123 -5.82 20.87 -11.58
N VAL A 124 -5.34 19.64 -11.70
CA VAL A 124 -6.08 18.44 -11.33
C VAL A 124 -5.48 17.84 -10.07
N VAL A 125 -6.33 17.59 -9.07
CA VAL A 125 -5.97 16.89 -7.84
C VAL A 125 -6.70 15.56 -7.81
N ASN A 126 -5.93 14.49 -7.89
CA ASN A 126 -6.39 13.13 -7.67
C ASN A 126 -6.23 12.81 -6.18
N VAL A 127 -7.32 12.51 -5.49
CA VAL A 127 -7.29 12.04 -4.09
C VAL A 127 -7.76 10.60 -4.01
N VAL A 128 -7.07 9.79 -3.24
CA VAL A 128 -7.50 8.45 -2.85
C VAL A 128 -7.61 8.43 -1.34
N PHE A 129 -8.79 8.21 -0.80
CA PHE A 129 -9.03 8.19 0.64
C PHE A 129 -9.70 6.88 1.06
N SER A 130 -9.40 6.39 2.26
CA SER A 130 -10.14 5.25 2.81
C SER A 130 -11.26 5.71 3.74
N VAL A 131 -12.31 4.91 3.74
CA VAL A 131 -13.51 5.10 4.54
C VAL A 131 -13.59 3.96 5.55
N GLY A 132 -13.75 4.31 6.83
CA GLY A 132 -13.83 3.35 7.92
C GLY A 132 -15.16 2.60 7.96
N GLY A 133 -15.30 1.69 8.93
CA GLY A 133 -16.54 0.92 9.15
C GLY A 133 -17.80 1.76 9.41
N ASN A 134 -17.60 3.02 9.82
CA ASN A 134 -18.63 4.02 10.08
C ASN A 134 -19.07 4.82 8.84
N GLY A 135 -18.52 4.52 7.65
CA GLY A 135 -18.85 5.25 6.42
C GLY A 135 -18.33 6.69 6.39
N LYS A 136 -17.36 7.02 7.26
CA LYS A 136 -16.67 8.32 7.31
C LYS A 136 -15.20 8.19 6.93
N TYR A 137 -14.59 9.32 6.59
CA TYR A 137 -13.17 9.42 6.32
C TYR A 137 -12.32 8.87 7.48
N SER A 138 -11.41 7.95 7.17
CA SER A 138 -10.57 7.22 8.14
C SER A 138 -9.29 7.98 8.53
N GLY A 139 -9.03 9.14 7.93
CA GLY A 139 -7.82 9.95 8.20
C GLY A 139 -6.65 9.63 7.26
N ASP A 140 -6.76 8.58 6.46
CA ASP A 140 -5.78 8.22 5.45
C ASP A 140 -6.25 8.67 4.06
N ALA A 141 -5.57 9.69 3.52
CA ALA A 141 -5.75 10.16 2.15
C ALA A 141 -4.40 10.36 1.47
N SER A 142 -4.29 9.81 0.27
CA SER A 142 -3.20 10.02 -0.67
C SER A 142 -3.60 11.09 -1.68
N PHE A 143 -2.76 12.10 -1.83
CA PHE A 143 -2.99 13.22 -2.74
C PHE A 143 -1.97 13.19 -3.87
N SER A 144 -2.44 13.16 -5.11
CA SER A 144 -1.65 13.24 -6.33
C SER A 144 -2.04 14.50 -7.07
N PHE A 145 -1.12 15.47 -7.10
CA PHE A 145 -1.33 16.75 -7.76
C PHE A 145 -0.68 16.73 -9.14
N GLY A 146 -1.37 17.27 -10.14
CA GLY A 146 -0.82 17.53 -11.47
C GLY A 146 0.40 18.46 -11.43
N GLY A 147 1.15 18.50 -12.54
CA GLY A 147 2.31 19.38 -12.72
C GLY A 147 1.94 20.87 -12.72
N ASP A 148 0.68 21.18 -13.00
CA ASP A 148 0.14 22.54 -13.08
C ASP A 148 -0.02 23.21 -11.71
N ILE A 149 -0.01 22.42 -10.62
CA ILE A 149 -0.16 22.93 -9.24
C ILE A 149 1.22 23.07 -8.58
N PRO A 150 1.70 24.31 -8.35
CA PRO A 150 2.98 24.54 -7.70
C PRO A 150 3.01 23.95 -6.27
N PRO A 151 4.15 23.41 -5.81
CA PRO A 151 4.28 22.81 -4.48
C PRO A 151 3.84 23.73 -3.32
N ARG A 152 4.04 25.05 -3.48
CA ARG A 152 3.66 26.07 -2.49
C ARG A 152 2.15 26.11 -2.19
N TYR A 153 1.28 25.72 -3.13
CA TYR A 153 -0.18 25.70 -2.94
C TYR A 153 -0.73 24.32 -2.56
N ARG A 154 0.06 23.25 -2.70
CA ARG A 154 -0.40 21.87 -2.46
C ARG A 154 -0.92 21.66 -1.04
N SER A 155 -0.33 22.34 -0.05
CA SER A 155 -0.79 22.32 1.34
C SER A 155 -2.19 22.91 1.51
N ALA A 156 -2.47 24.03 0.84
CA ALA A 156 -3.77 24.71 0.89
C ALA A 156 -4.87 23.85 0.24
N PHE A 157 -4.61 23.27 -0.93
CA PHE A 157 -5.52 22.32 -1.57
C PHE A 157 -5.75 21.08 -0.71
N LYS A 158 -4.69 20.52 -0.10
CA LYS A 158 -4.82 19.39 0.81
C LYS A 158 -5.74 19.72 1.99
N ALA A 159 -5.56 20.89 2.60
CA ALA A 159 -6.38 21.31 3.74
C ALA A 159 -7.86 21.45 3.35
N ALA A 160 -8.14 22.11 2.23
CA ALA A 160 -9.50 22.29 1.74
C ALA A 160 -10.18 20.95 1.40
N ILE A 161 -9.48 20.06 0.70
CA ILE A 161 -10.02 18.73 0.36
C ILE A 161 -10.22 17.89 1.62
N THR A 162 -9.26 17.89 2.55
CA THR A 162 -9.40 17.14 3.82
C THR A 162 -10.59 17.65 4.64
N SER A 163 -10.81 18.97 4.67
CA SER A 163 -11.97 19.57 5.33
C SER A 163 -13.28 19.07 4.70
N ALA A 164 -13.38 19.07 3.38
CA ALA A 164 -14.55 18.55 2.68
C ALA A 164 -14.78 17.06 2.95
N LEU A 165 -13.71 16.24 2.94
CA LEU A 165 -13.79 14.80 3.21
C LEU A 165 -14.36 14.46 4.59
N GLN A 166 -14.24 15.35 5.58
CA GLN A 166 -14.87 15.15 6.89
C GLN A 166 -16.40 15.12 6.81
N GLY A 167 -16.99 15.85 5.86
CA GLY A 167 -18.43 15.88 5.60
C GLY A 167 -18.94 14.72 4.74
N TYR A 168 -18.05 13.88 4.21
CA TYR A 168 -18.44 12.82 3.28
C TYR A 168 -19.10 11.65 4.03
N ALA A 169 -20.08 11.04 3.37
CA ALA A 169 -20.70 9.80 3.82
C ALA A 169 -20.65 8.81 2.67
N CYS A 170 -19.86 7.75 2.85
CA CYS A 170 -19.62 6.76 1.80
C CYS A 170 -19.70 5.33 2.31
N GLN A 171 -19.64 4.38 1.37
CA GLN A 171 -19.64 2.97 1.71
C GLN A 171 -18.49 2.61 2.66
N ALA A 172 -18.83 1.90 3.74
CA ALA A 172 -17.88 1.49 4.75
C ALA A 172 -16.77 0.58 4.19
N ASN A 173 -15.60 0.61 4.84
CA ASN A 173 -14.45 -0.25 4.56
C ASN A 173 -14.04 -0.27 3.08
N SER A 174 -14.03 0.89 2.42
CA SER A 174 -13.76 1.03 0.99
C SER A 174 -12.72 2.12 0.74
N GLN A 175 -11.81 1.88 -0.21
CA GLN A 175 -10.94 2.93 -0.74
C GLN A 175 -11.60 3.61 -1.93
N LEU A 176 -11.66 4.93 -1.88
CA LEU A 176 -12.34 5.75 -2.86
C LEU A 176 -11.37 6.69 -3.55
N LYS A 177 -11.43 6.74 -4.89
CA LYS A 177 -10.71 7.70 -5.71
C LYS A 177 -11.63 8.80 -6.19
N GLN A 178 -11.20 10.04 -6.07
CA GLN A 178 -11.88 11.21 -6.60
C GLN A 178 -10.89 12.14 -7.30
N GLU A 179 -11.30 12.65 -8.46
CA GLU A 179 -10.55 13.66 -9.18
C GLU A 179 -11.27 15.01 -9.04
N PHE A 180 -10.50 16.04 -8.67
CA PHE A 180 -10.95 17.43 -8.60
C PHE A 180 -10.20 18.24 -9.65
N GLY A 181 -10.91 18.68 -10.68
CA GLY A 181 -10.40 19.65 -11.64
C GLY A 181 -10.70 21.07 -11.16
N PHE A 182 -9.67 21.76 -10.69
CA PHE A 182 -9.72 23.18 -10.36
C PHE A 182 -9.40 23.98 -11.62
N LYS A 183 -10.44 24.43 -12.30
CA LYS A 183 -10.37 25.27 -13.50
C LYS A 183 -11.03 26.61 -13.17
N MET A 184 -10.48 27.71 -13.67
CA MET A 184 -11.21 28.97 -13.59
C MET A 184 -12.42 28.88 -14.52
N ASP A 185 -13.59 29.23 -14.01
CA ASP A 185 -14.76 29.51 -14.82
C ASP A 185 -14.42 30.68 -15.76
N SER A 186 -13.85 30.36 -16.92
CA SER A 186 -13.80 31.28 -18.05
C SER A 186 -15.22 31.38 -18.58
N GLY A 187 -16.01 32.27 -17.97
CA GLY A 187 -17.28 32.83 -18.41
C GLY A 187 -18.18 31.92 -19.26
N SER A 188 -19.30 31.50 -18.68
CA SER A 188 -20.55 31.39 -19.45
C SER A 188 -21.37 32.67 -19.26
#